data_AF-A0A2M7KFG4-F1
#
_entry.id   AF-A0A2M7KFG4-F1
#
_cell.length_a   1.000
_cell.length_b   1.000
_cell.length_c   1.000
_cell.angle_alpha   90.00
_cell.angle_beta   90.00
_cell.angle_gamma   90.00
#
_symmetry.space_group_name_H-M   'P 1'
#
loop_
_entity.id
_entity.type
_entity.pdbx_description
1 polymer ?
#
loop_
_entity_poly.entity_id
_entity_poly.type
_entity_poly.pdbx_seq_one_letter_code
_entity_poly.pdbx_strand_id
1 'polypeptide(L)'
;MESTCYRVPLAEPLADSRHGVHTHFELVVVKVHTGHGRLGVGYTYPGGKGGRALHQVLVHDLAPALIGKAGDDIQGLWDFMNWHVHYVGRGGLAGFAVSALDLALWDLRAKVRDEPLWRLLGGAGKSVMTYAGLIDLHYPLERHLQAVARELARGHTGLKIKLGRECLEDDLARARAIRDFVGRDADFMVEANRDIVKSCGSGSQAAIPRDCSWDSASGAGKPSTNRVPSRSRGTWRPSVARLLPCSRRPGAYRWRLC
;
A
#
# COMPACT_ATOMS: atom_id res chain seq x y z
N MET A 1 7.91 -10.83 22.16
CA MET A 1 7.14 -10.35 20.97
C MET A 1 5.65 -10.69 21.15
N GLU A 2 4.74 -9.78 20.80
CA GLU A 2 3.29 -10.01 20.80
C GLU A 2 2.70 -9.78 19.40
N SER A 3 1.66 -10.53 19.03
CA SER A 3 0.92 -10.34 17.80
C SER A 3 -0.58 -10.43 18.06
N THR A 4 -1.38 -9.59 17.41
CA THR A 4 -2.84 -9.62 17.54
C THR A 4 -3.48 -9.39 16.18
N CYS A 5 -4.47 -10.22 15.84
CA CYS A 5 -5.26 -10.11 14.63
C CYS A 5 -6.64 -9.54 14.95
N TYR A 6 -6.96 -8.38 14.39
CA TYR A 6 -8.26 -7.72 14.48
C TYR A 6 -9.05 -7.95 13.20
N ARG A 7 -10.38 -7.99 13.35
CA ARG A 7 -11.33 -7.94 12.25
C ARG A 7 -12.13 -6.65 12.40
N VAL A 8 -11.90 -5.70 11.50
CA VAL A 8 -12.45 -4.35 11.61
C VAL A 8 -13.59 -4.19 10.60
N PRO A 9 -14.84 -3.99 11.03
CA PRO A 9 -15.97 -3.82 10.12
C PRO A 9 -15.81 -2.52 9.33
N LEU A 10 -16.19 -2.55 8.05
CA LEU A 10 -16.34 -1.35 7.25
C LEU A 10 -17.70 -0.72 7.57
N ALA A 11 -17.79 0.61 7.50
CA ALA A 11 -19.06 1.32 7.69
C ALA A 11 -20.10 0.90 6.65
N GLU A 12 -19.64 0.45 5.48
CA GLU A 12 -20.47 -0.06 4.40
C GLU A 12 -19.70 -1.06 3.52
N PRO A 13 -20.39 -1.92 2.76
CA PRO A 13 -19.75 -2.80 1.79
C PRO A 13 -19.06 -2.02 0.66
N LEU A 14 -17.82 -2.41 0.35
CA LEU A 14 -17.01 -1.85 -0.73
C LEU A 14 -16.71 -2.94 -1.77
N ALA A 15 -16.62 -2.60 -3.05
CA ALA A 15 -16.36 -3.60 -4.09
C ALA A 15 -15.46 -3.09 -5.22
N ASP A 16 -14.66 -4.00 -5.76
CA ASP A 16 -13.88 -3.82 -6.98
C ASP A 16 -14.04 -5.02 -7.91
N SER A 17 -13.41 -4.95 -9.08
CA SER A 17 -13.62 -5.92 -10.17
C SER A 17 -13.04 -7.31 -9.91
N ARG A 18 -12.12 -7.47 -8.94
CA ARG A 18 -11.39 -8.73 -8.74
C ARG A 18 -11.45 -9.30 -7.34
N HIS A 19 -11.61 -8.46 -6.32
CA HIS A 19 -11.57 -8.89 -4.93
C HIS A 19 -12.98 -9.15 -4.34
N GLY A 20 -14.03 -8.82 -5.10
CA GLY A 20 -15.42 -8.99 -4.70
C GLY A 20 -15.87 -7.93 -3.70
N VAL A 21 -16.84 -8.29 -2.86
CA VAL A 21 -17.39 -7.39 -1.83
C VAL A 21 -16.62 -7.54 -0.52
N HIS A 22 -16.10 -6.42 -0.04
CA HIS A 22 -15.46 -6.26 1.26
C HIS A 22 -16.47 -5.70 2.27
N THR A 23 -16.67 -6.40 3.38
CA THR A 23 -17.50 -5.93 4.51
C THR A 23 -16.67 -5.57 5.75
N HIS A 24 -15.40 -5.95 5.73
CA HIS A 24 -14.43 -5.75 6.79
C HIS A 24 -13.03 -5.87 6.20
N PHE A 25 -12.03 -5.38 6.92
CA PHE A 25 -10.63 -5.73 6.70
C PHE A 25 -10.06 -6.40 7.94
N GLU A 26 -8.93 -7.08 7.77
CA GLU A 26 -8.17 -7.63 8.89
C GLU A 26 -6.98 -6.71 9.15
N LEU A 27 -6.64 -6.50 10.42
CA LEU A 27 -5.46 -5.74 10.83
C LEU A 27 -4.65 -6.62 11.77
N VAL A 28 -3.42 -6.94 11.38
CA VAL A 28 -2.50 -7.67 12.25
C VAL A 28 -1.46 -6.71 12.77
N VAL A 29 -1.43 -6.54 14.09
CA VAL A 29 -0.49 -5.69 14.80
C VAL A 29 0.57 -6.57 15.44
N VAL A 30 1.83 -6.15 15.35
CA VAL A 30 2.99 -6.80 15.97
C VAL A 30 3.68 -5.82 16.89
N LYS A 31 3.92 -6.25 18.12
CA LYS A 31 4.67 -5.51 19.13
C LYS A 31 5.98 -6.23 19.42
N VAL A 32 7.08 -5.50 19.29
CA VAL A 32 8.42 -6.01 19.52
C VAL A 32 8.99 -5.30 20.74
N HIS A 33 9.32 -6.07 21.76
CA HIS A 33 9.92 -5.56 22.99
C HIS A 33 11.43 -5.77 22.93
N THR A 34 12.16 -4.84 23.53
CA THR A 34 13.59 -5.00 23.75
C THR A 34 13.87 -5.32 25.22
N GLY A 35 15.02 -5.91 25.52
CA GLY A 35 15.45 -6.17 26.89
C GLY A 35 15.61 -4.91 27.77
N HIS A 36 15.61 -3.72 27.17
CA HIS A 36 15.65 -2.42 27.87
C HIS A 36 14.28 -1.74 27.95
N GLY A 37 13.18 -2.49 27.75
CA GLY A 37 11.81 -1.99 27.91
C GLY A 37 11.30 -1.08 26.78
N ARG A 38 12.06 -0.90 25.68
CA ARG A 38 11.55 -0.20 24.47
C ARG A 38 10.56 -1.07 23.71
N LEU A 39 9.58 -0.43 23.08
CA LEU A 39 8.51 -1.05 22.31
C LEU A 39 8.44 -0.49 20.88
N GLY A 40 8.53 -1.40 19.91
CA GLY A 40 8.20 -1.17 18.50
C GLY A 40 6.85 -1.71 18.14
N VAL A 41 6.15 -1.01 17.27
CA VAL A 41 4.84 -1.41 16.76
C VAL A 41 4.87 -1.37 15.24
N GLY A 42 4.53 -2.50 14.64
CA GLY A 42 4.33 -2.63 13.21
C GLY A 42 2.99 -3.29 12.92
N TYR A 43 2.55 -3.22 11.67
CA TYR A 43 1.27 -3.80 11.29
C TYR A 43 1.24 -4.18 9.82
N THR A 44 0.25 -5.00 9.46
CA THR A 44 -0.12 -5.27 8.07
C THR A 44 -1.63 -5.49 7.99
N TYR A 45 -2.21 -5.38 6.79
CA TYR A 45 -3.67 -5.44 6.64
C TYR A 45 -4.09 -6.15 5.34
N PRO A 46 -4.61 -7.39 5.43
CA PRO A 46 -5.34 -7.99 4.33
C PRO A 46 -6.77 -7.43 4.23
N GLY A 47 -7.33 -7.42 3.02
CA GLY A 47 -8.70 -6.96 2.73
C GLY A 47 -9.83 -7.86 3.23
N GLY A 48 -9.63 -8.62 4.31
CA GLY A 48 -10.63 -9.49 4.94
C GLY A 48 -10.35 -11.00 4.84
N LYS A 49 -9.22 -11.41 4.26
CA LYS A 49 -8.83 -12.83 4.12
C LYS A 49 -7.34 -13.00 4.44
N GLY A 50 -7.01 -13.97 5.27
CA GLY A 50 -5.63 -14.42 5.51
C GLY A 50 -4.96 -13.83 6.76
N GLY A 51 -5.59 -12.89 7.46
CA GLY A 51 -5.06 -12.28 8.69
C GLY A 51 -4.78 -13.30 9.78
N ARG A 52 -5.69 -14.26 10.00
CA ARG A 52 -5.47 -15.36 10.95
C ARG A 52 -4.29 -16.26 10.56
N ALA A 53 -4.18 -16.64 9.29
CA ALA A 53 -3.10 -17.49 8.80
C ALA A 53 -1.74 -16.77 8.91
N LEU A 54 -1.71 -15.49 8.54
CA LEU A 54 -0.55 -14.63 8.74
C LEU A 54 -0.14 -14.51 10.21
N HIS A 55 -1.11 -14.35 11.10
CA HIS A 55 -0.85 -14.29 12.54
C HIS A 55 -0.19 -15.59 13.05
N GLN A 56 -0.56 -16.75 12.50
CA GLN A 56 0.12 -18.01 12.84
C GLN A 56 1.58 -18.03 12.35
N VAL A 57 1.87 -17.54 11.15
CA VAL A 57 3.27 -17.41 10.65
C VAL A 57 4.10 -16.51 11.57
N LEU A 58 3.52 -15.41 12.04
CA LEU A 58 4.18 -14.53 13.01
C LEU A 58 4.50 -15.25 14.31
N VAL A 59 3.50 -15.91 14.92
CA VAL A 59 3.63 -16.52 16.26
C VAL A 59 4.53 -17.76 16.26
N HIS A 60 4.38 -18.63 15.26
CA HIS A 60 5.01 -19.95 15.27
C HIS A 60 6.33 -20.00 14.51
N ASP A 61 6.48 -19.23 13.43
CA ASP A 61 7.66 -19.33 12.56
C ASP A 61 8.65 -18.18 12.82
N LEU A 62 8.16 -16.94 12.87
CA LEU A 62 9.03 -15.76 12.94
C LEU A 62 9.39 -15.34 14.38
N ALA A 63 8.44 -15.32 15.31
CA ALA A 63 8.69 -14.89 16.69
C ALA A 63 9.84 -15.67 17.36
N PRO A 64 9.79 -17.02 17.37
CA PRO A 64 10.81 -17.80 18.07
C PRO A 64 12.20 -17.63 17.45
N ALA A 65 12.25 -17.46 16.13
CA ALA A 65 13.48 -17.25 15.39
C ALA A 65 14.13 -15.88 15.64
N LEU A 66 13.37 -14.87 16.08
CA LEU A 66 13.86 -13.52 16.29
C LEU A 66 14.24 -13.20 17.74
N ILE A 67 13.67 -13.90 18.71
CA ILE A 67 13.97 -13.69 20.14
C ILE A 67 15.48 -13.86 20.39
N GLY A 68 16.06 -12.94 21.16
CA GLY A 68 17.47 -12.93 21.53
C GLY A 68 18.42 -12.33 20.48
N LYS A 69 17.96 -12.09 19.24
CA LYS A 69 18.76 -11.42 18.19
C LYS A 69 18.92 -9.94 18.48
N ALA A 70 20.00 -9.36 17.96
CA ALA A 70 20.22 -7.92 18.01
C ALA A 70 19.28 -7.21 17.03
N GLY A 71 18.58 -6.17 17.49
CA GLY A 71 17.55 -5.45 16.73
C GLY A 71 18.06 -4.19 16.01
N ASP A 72 19.37 -3.93 16.03
CA ASP A 72 19.99 -2.75 15.42
C ASP A 72 20.32 -2.94 13.94
N ASP A 73 20.52 -4.19 13.48
CA ASP A 73 20.70 -4.54 12.06
C ASP A 73 19.38 -4.97 11.40
N ILE A 74 18.54 -3.99 11.07
CA ILE A 74 17.23 -4.24 10.44
C ILE A 74 17.38 -4.95 9.09
N GLN A 75 18.37 -4.59 8.26
CA GLN A 75 18.57 -5.23 6.95
C GLN A 75 18.94 -6.69 7.12
N GLY A 76 19.89 -7.01 8.00
CA GLY A 76 20.26 -8.39 8.29
C GLY A 76 19.12 -9.21 8.87
N LEU A 77 18.27 -8.60 9.72
CA LEU A 77 17.05 -9.26 10.22
C LEU A 77 16.02 -9.48 9.11
N TRP A 78 15.84 -8.53 8.20
CA TRP A 78 14.97 -8.68 7.05
C TRP A 78 15.42 -9.82 6.13
N ASP A 79 16.71 -9.88 5.80
CA ASP A 79 17.30 -10.96 5.00
C ASP A 79 17.15 -12.31 5.72
N PHE A 80 17.47 -12.36 7.02
CA PHE A 80 17.29 -13.54 7.85
C PHE A 80 15.85 -14.05 7.81
N MET A 81 14.86 -13.17 8.04
CA MET A 81 13.44 -13.58 8.05
C MET A 81 13.02 -14.15 6.70
N ASN A 82 13.39 -13.50 5.59
CA ASN A 82 13.03 -13.97 4.25
C ASN A 82 13.64 -15.35 3.93
N TRP A 83 14.89 -15.59 4.34
CA TRP A 83 15.53 -16.89 4.18
C TRP A 83 14.95 -17.96 5.13
N HIS A 84 14.61 -17.57 6.36
CA HIS A 84 14.05 -18.47 7.36
C HIS A 84 12.73 -19.11 6.88
N VAL A 85 11.86 -18.31 6.25
CA VAL A 85 10.57 -18.78 5.71
C VAL A 85 10.61 -19.07 4.21
N HIS A 86 11.79 -19.17 3.60
CA HIS A 86 11.93 -19.22 2.14
C HIS A 86 11.13 -20.34 1.47
N TYR A 87 11.08 -21.53 2.07
CA TYR A 87 10.38 -22.70 1.51
C TYR A 87 8.87 -22.48 1.37
N VAL A 88 8.27 -21.68 2.27
CA VAL A 88 6.84 -21.36 2.31
C VAL A 88 6.55 -19.88 2.01
N GLY A 89 7.57 -19.16 1.54
CA GLY A 89 7.56 -17.70 1.38
C GLY A 89 7.64 -17.26 -0.07
N ARG A 90 8.57 -16.33 -0.35
CA ARG A 90 8.74 -15.65 -1.66
C ARG A 90 7.53 -14.80 -2.06
N GLY A 91 6.88 -14.20 -1.06
CA GLY A 91 5.68 -13.40 -1.18
C GLY A 91 4.55 -13.93 -0.29
N GLY A 92 3.30 -13.67 -0.68
CA GLY A 92 2.12 -14.19 0.01
C GLY A 92 2.06 -13.81 1.49
N LEU A 93 1.50 -14.70 2.31
CA LEU A 93 1.32 -14.47 3.75
C LEU A 93 2.64 -14.23 4.49
N ALA A 94 3.70 -14.95 4.12
CA ALA A 94 5.02 -14.77 4.72
C ALA A 94 5.56 -13.34 4.47
N GLY A 95 5.39 -12.81 3.26
CA GLY A 95 5.80 -11.44 2.93
C GLY A 95 5.07 -10.38 3.76
N PHE A 96 3.77 -10.55 3.98
CA PHE A 96 3.02 -9.65 4.87
C PHE A 96 3.50 -9.76 6.34
N ALA A 97 3.83 -10.97 6.81
CA ALA A 97 4.33 -11.20 8.17
C ALA A 97 5.69 -10.52 8.38
N VAL A 98 6.62 -10.70 7.44
CA VAL A 98 7.92 -10.01 7.43
C VAL A 98 7.75 -8.50 7.42
N SER A 99 6.80 -7.97 6.64
CA SER A 99 6.53 -6.53 6.57
C SER A 99 6.08 -5.96 7.92
N ALA A 100 5.20 -6.66 8.64
CA ALA A 100 4.73 -6.21 9.96
C ALA A 100 5.88 -6.14 10.99
N LEU A 101 6.80 -7.11 10.94
CA LEU A 101 7.99 -7.13 11.80
C LEU A 101 9.00 -6.05 11.43
N ASP A 102 9.28 -5.88 10.14
CA ASP A 102 10.18 -4.84 9.64
C ASP A 102 9.72 -3.44 10.10
N LEU A 103 8.42 -3.14 9.97
CA LEU A 103 7.85 -1.89 10.46
C LEU A 103 8.02 -1.70 11.97
N ALA A 104 7.85 -2.76 12.77
CA ALA A 104 8.06 -2.69 14.22
C ALA A 104 9.53 -2.39 14.59
N LEU A 105 10.48 -2.94 13.83
CA LEU A 105 11.90 -2.67 13.99
C LEU A 105 12.26 -1.23 13.59
N TRP A 106 11.66 -0.71 12.51
CA TRP A 106 11.83 0.68 12.09
C TRP A 106 11.22 1.68 13.10
N ASP A 107 10.07 1.36 13.66
CA ASP A 107 9.46 2.14 14.74
C ASP A 107 10.35 2.17 15.99
N LEU A 108 10.95 1.03 16.38
CA LEU A 108 11.97 1.00 17.43
C LEU A 108 13.15 1.92 17.10
N ARG A 109 13.69 1.81 15.89
CA ARG A 109 14.84 2.63 15.47
C ARG A 109 14.50 4.13 15.51
N ALA A 110 13.31 4.52 15.04
CA ALA A 110 12.81 5.89 15.12
C ALA A 110 12.74 6.39 16.57
N LYS A 111 12.11 5.61 17.46
CA LYS A 111 11.98 5.94 18.88
C LYS A 111 13.31 6.00 19.62
N VAL A 112 14.24 5.08 19.35
CA VAL A 112 15.56 5.09 19.99
C VAL A 112 16.38 6.29 19.56
N ARG A 113 16.23 6.72 18.30
CA ARG A 113 16.93 7.89 17.76
C ARG A 113 16.24 9.21 18.07
N ASP A 114 15.02 9.18 18.61
CA ASP A 114 14.16 10.36 18.77
C ASP A 114 14.00 11.14 17.46
N GLU A 115 13.83 10.40 16.36
CA GLU A 115 13.71 10.96 15.01
C GLU A 115 12.46 10.43 14.30
N PRO A 116 11.69 11.29 13.60
CA PRO A 116 10.57 10.81 12.81
C PRO A 116 11.06 9.98 11.61
N LEU A 117 10.30 8.95 11.24
CA LEU A 117 10.68 7.98 10.22
C LEU A 117 11.05 8.63 8.87
N TRP A 118 10.36 9.69 8.45
CA TRP A 118 10.66 10.38 7.19
C TRP A 118 12.08 10.98 7.14
N ARG A 119 12.66 11.36 8.28
CA ARG A 119 14.07 11.80 8.35
C ARG A 119 15.02 10.62 8.22
N LEU A 120 14.73 9.53 8.92
CA LEU A 120 15.53 8.30 8.84
C LEU A 120 15.53 7.70 7.44
N LEU A 121 14.45 7.86 6.68
CA LEU A 121 14.31 7.39 5.30
C LEU A 121 14.87 8.36 4.25
N GLY A 122 15.61 9.40 4.65
CA GLY A 122 16.36 10.28 3.75
C GLY A 122 15.92 11.75 3.74
N GLY A 123 14.82 12.10 4.40
CA GLY A 123 14.53 13.49 4.74
C GLY A 123 14.14 14.42 3.58
N ALA A 124 13.76 13.89 2.42
CA ALA A 124 13.48 14.69 1.21
C ALA A 124 12.33 15.71 1.38
N GLY A 125 11.40 15.46 2.29
CA GLY A 125 10.30 16.36 2.59
C GLY A 125 9.45 15.88 3.76
N LYS A 126 8.78 16.82 4.43
CA LYS A 126 7.86 16.55 5.56
C LYS A 126 6.40 16.37 5.12
N SER A 127 6.11 16.52 3.83
CA SER A 127 4.77 16.46 3.24
C SER A 127 4.83 15.76 1.89
N VAL A 128 3.73 15.11 1.52
CA VAL A 128 3.57 14.41 0.24
C VAL A 128 2.23 14.80 -0.40
N MET A 129 2.14 14.67 -1.71
CA MET A 129 0.84 14.74 -2.40
C MET A 129 -0.01 13.54 -2.00
N THR A 130 -1.31 13.76 -1.81
CA THR A 130 -2.27 12.70 -1.48
C THR A 130 -3.41 12.69 -2.48
N TYR A 131 -4.05 11.53 -2.61
CA TYR A 131 -5.28 11.37 -3.38
C TYR A 131 -6.25 10.48 -2.60
N ALA A 132 -7.55 10.72 -2.77
CA ALA A 132 -8.57 9.83 -2.21
C ALA A 132 -8.78 8.65 -3.17
N GLY A 133 -8.37 7.46 -2.75
CA GLY A 133 -8.64 6.22 -3.45
C GLY A 133 -9.98 5.63 -3.00
N LEU A 134 -10.92 5.51 -3.93
CA LEU A 134 -12.25 4.98 -3.67
C LEU A 134 -12.34 3.50 -4.11
N ILE A 135 -13.16 2.70 -3.40
CA ILE A 135 -13.50 1.31 -3.75
C ILE A 135 -15.00 1.27 -4.06
N ASP A 136 -15.35 1.83 -5.21
CA ASP A 136 -16.67 2.39 -5.53
C ASP A 136 -17.30 1.78 -6.79
N LEU A 137 -16.82 0.63 -7.25
CA LEU A 137 -17.10 0.12 -8.58
C LEU A 137 -18.60 0.04 -8.88
N HIS A 138 -19.39 -0.39 -7.90
CA HIS A 138 -20.85 -0.59 -8.03
C HIS A 138 -21.69 0.57 -7.49
N TYR A 139 -21.10 1.72 -7.16
CA TYR A 139 -21.91 2.86 -6.74
C TYR A 139 -22.77 3.38 -7.90
N PRO A 140 -24.06 3.68 -7.65
CA PRO A 140 -24.83 4.55 -8.54
C PRO A 140 -24.12 5.89 -8.70
N LEU A 141 -24.28 6.53 -9.88
CA LEU A 141 -23.57 7.77 -10.20
C LEU A 141 -23.78 8.85 -9.14
N GLU A 142 -25.01 9.08 -8.70
CA GLU A 142 -25.33 10.09 -7.68
C GLU A 142 -24.52 9.88 -6.38
N ARG A 143 -24.53 8.66 -5.86
CA ARG A 143 -23.74 8.28 -4.67
C ARG A 143 -22.24 8.49 -4.90
N HIS A 144 -21.76 8.20 -6.11
CA HIS A 144 -20.37 8.40 -6.47
C HIS A 144 -20.00 9.89 -6.41
N LEU A 145 -20.82 10.76 -7.00
CA LEU A 145 -20.62 12.20 -6.96
C LEU A 145 -20.65 12.74 -5.52
N GLN A 146 -21.55 12.23 -4.67
CA GLN A 146 -21.58 12.57 -3.24
C GLN A 146 -20.29 12.14 -2.52
N ALA A 147 -19.77 10.93 -2.79
CA ALA A 147 -18.51 10.46 -2.20
C ALA A 147 -17.34 11.35 -2.62
N VAL A 148 -17.24 11.66 -3.90
CA VAL A 148 -16.23 12.56 -4.46
C VAL A 148 -16.32 13.96 -3.86
N ALA A 149 -17.53 14.53 -3.75
CA ALA A 149 -17.75 15.83 -3.14
C ALA A 149 -17.27 15.87 -1.67
N ARG A 150 -17.51 14.79 -0.92
CA ARG A 150 -17.01 14.67 0.47
C ARG A 150 -15.49 14.68 0.55
N GLU A 151 -14.80 13.98 -0.36
CA GLU A 151 -13.33 13.96 -0.35
C GLU A 151 -12.73 15.30 -0.79
N LEU A 152 -13.34 15.98 -1.77
CA LEU A 152 -12.96 17.35 -2.13
C LEU A 152 -13.15 18.33 -0.96
N ALA A 153 -14.27 18.21 -0.23
CA ALA A 153 -14.54 19.03 0.95
C ALA A 153 -13.55 18.78 2.11
N ARG A 154 -12.90 17.61 2.15
CA ARG A 154 -11.80 17.29 3.08
C ARG A 154 -10.45 17.86 2.65
N GLY A 155 -10.39 18.52 1.49
CA GLY A 155 -9.17 19.15 0.96
C GLY A 155 -8.33 18.24 0.07
N HIS A 156 -8.84 17.08 -0.35
CA HIS A 156 -8.14 16.26 -1.34
C HIS A 156 -8.16 16.94 -2.71
N THR A 157 -7.00 17.02 -3.35
CA THR A 157 -6.83 17.58 -4.70
C THR A 157 -6.64 16.50 -5.76
N GLY A 158 -6.64 15.22 -5.37
CA GLY A 158 -6.51 14.08 -6.26
C GLY A 158 -7.50 12.99 -5.90
N LEU A 159 -8.01 12.28 -6.91
CA LEU A 159 -9.03 11.25 -6.78
C LEU A 159 -8.68 10.04 -7.64
N LYS A 160 -9.03 8.83 -7.16
CA LYS A 160 -8.94 7.60 -7.95
C LYS A 160 -10.22 6.79 -7.81
N ILE A 161 -10.82 6.42 -8.95
CA ILE A 161 -12.06 5.62 -9.01
C ILE A 161 -11.78 4.20 -9.52
N LYS A 162 -12.63 3.24 -9.17
CA LYS A 162 -12.56 1.88 -9.72
C LYS A 162 -13.16 1.82 -11.12
N LEU A 163 -12.59 0.99 -11.98
CA LEU A 163 -13.15 0.50 -13.25
C LEU A 163 -13.19 -1.03 -13.22
N GLY A 164 -13.72 -1.64 -14.29
CA GLY A 164 -13.90 -3.08 -14.43
C GLY A 164 -15.34 -3.52 -14.21
N ARG A 165 -16.32 -2.71 -14.61
CA ARG A 165 -17.71 -3.17 -14.79
C ARG A 165 -17.78 -4.11 -15.99
N GLU A 166 -18.89 -4.83 -16.11
CA GLU A 166 -19.15 -5.75 -17.23
C GLU A 166 -19.07 -5.05 -18.59
N CYS A 167 -19.53 -3.79 -18.66
CA CYS A 167 -19.48 -2.95 -19.85
C CYS A 167 -18.52 -1.77 -19.66
N LEU A 168 -17.52 -1.68 -20.52
CA LEU A 168 -16.56 -0.58 -20.54
C LEU A 168 -17.22 0.78 -20.79
N GLU A 169 -18.27 0.82 -21.60
CA GLU A 169 -18.98 2.05 -21.94
C GLU A 169 -19.63 2.67 -20.70
N ASP A 170 -20.12 1.86 -19.76
CA ASP A 170 -20.67 2.32 -18.47
C ASP A 170 -19.58 2.94 -17.60
N ASP A 171 -18.41 2.30 -17.57
CA ASP A 171 -17.25 2.80 -16.85
C ASP A 171 -16.75 4.13 -17.41
N LEU A 172 -16.67 4.24 -18.74
CA LEU A 172 -16.27 5.47 -19.42
C LEU A 172 -17.31 6.58 -19.24
N ALA A 173 -18.60 6.27 -19.30
CA ALA A 173 -19.67 7.24 -19.07
C ALA A 173 -19.61 7.78 -17.64
N ARG A 174 -19.43 6.90 -16.65
CA ARG A 174 -19.26 7.28 -15.25
C ARG A 174 -18.00 8.11 -15.02
N ALA A 175 -16.86 7.69 -15.58
CA ALA A 175 -15.60 8.41 -15.45
C ALA A 175 -15.70 9.83 -16.04
N ARG A 176 -16.36 10.00 -17.20
CA ARG A 176 -16.65 11.31 -17.80
C ARG A 176 -17.52 12.16 -16.89
N ALA A 177 -18.64 11.63 -16.41
CA ALA A 177 -19.54 12.37 -15.53
C ALA A 177 -18.85 12.85 -14.23
N ILE A 178 -17.98 12.01 -13.65
CA ILE A 178 -17.20 12.39 -12.47
C ILE A 178 -16.15 13.45 -12.84
N ARG A 179 -15.44 13.29 -13.96
CA ARG A 179 -14.47 14.28 -14.43
C ARG A 179 -15.11 15.64 -14.64
N ASP A 180 -16.28 15.69 -15.25
CA ASP A 180 -17.03 16.93 -15.46
C ASP A 180 -17.42 17.57 -14.13
N PHE A 181 -17.87 16.76 -13.16
CA PHE A 181 -18.22 17.22 -11.82
C PHE A 181 -17.03 17.79 -11.04
N VAL A 182 -15.85 17.17 -11.13
CA VAL A 182 -14.66 17.57 -10.36
C VAL A 182 -13.83 18.68 -11.02
N GLY A 183 -14.27 19.23 -12.16
CA GLY A 183 -13.56 20.31 -12.85
C GLY A 183 -12.34 19.83 -13.63
N ARG A 184 -11.32 20.67 -13.86
CA ARG A 184 -10.03 20.25 -14.47
C ARG A 184 -8.82 20.36 -13.55
N ASP A 185 -9.01 20.98 -12.39
CA ASP A 185 -7.90 21.30 -11.47
C ASP A 185 -7.53 20.12 -10.56
N ALA A 186 -8.49 19.24 -10.26
CA ALA A 186 -8.21 18.04 -9.47
C ALA A 186 -7.54 16.96 -10.31
N ASP A 187 -6.50 16.32 -9.77
CA ASP A 187 -5.91 15.10 -10.32
C ASP A 187 -6.95 13.98 -10.35
N PHE A 188 -7.05 13.28 -11.47
CA PHE A 188 -8.05 12.22 -11.65
C PHE A 188 -7.43 10.96 -12.23
N MET A 189 -7.55 9.86 -11.49
CA MET A 189 -6.98 8.57 -11.83
C MET A 189 -8.05 7.49 -11.89
N VAL A 190 -7.71 6.39 -12.56
CA VAL A 190 -8.57 5.21 -12.68
C VAL A 190 -7.81 3.94 -12.33
N GLU A 191 -8.52 2.91 -11.85
CA GLU A 191 -7.94 1.61 -11.48
C GLU A 191 -8.87 0.45 -11.83
N ALA A 192 -8.40 -0.46 -12.69
CA ALA A 192 -9.17 -1.65 -13.10
C ALA A 192 -8.77 -2.94 -12.35
N ASN A 193 -7.96 -2.88 -11.29
CA ASN A 193 -7.54 -4.04 -10.49
C ASN A 193 -6.98 -5.25 -11.28
N ARG A 194 -6.26 -4.98 -12.40
CA ARG A 194 -5.74 -5.98 -13.37
C ARG A 194 -6.82 -6.71 -14.15
N ASP A 195 -8.04 -6.20 -14.15
CA ASP A 195 -9.06 -6.72 -15.02
C ASP A 195 -8.86 -6.28 -16.47
N ILE A 196 -9.30 -7.13 -17.38
CA ILE A 196 -9.39 -6.77 -18.80
C ILE A 196 -10.78 -6.17 -18.96
N VAL A 197 -10.84 -4.84 -19.02
CA VAL A 197 -12.11 -4.16 -19.29
C VAL A 197 -12.48 -4.43 -20.77
N LYS A 198 -13.64 -5.04 -21.00
CA LYS A 198 -14.11 -5.40 -22.34
C LYS A 198 -15.18 -4.42 -22.79
N SER A 199 -15.12 -3.97 -24.05
CA SER A 199 -16.23 -3.24 -24.65
C SER A 199 -17.50 -4.10 -24.70
N CYS A 200 -18.66 -3.49 -24.49
CA CYS A 200 -19.96 -4.13 -24.61
C CYS A 200 -20.04 -4.91 -25.94
N GLY A 201 -20.03 -6.24 -25.87
CA GLY A 201 -20.22 -7.12 -27.02
C GLY A 201 -19.04 -7.27 -28.00
N SER A 202 -17.86 -6.71 -27.74
CA SER A 202 -16.68 -6.98 -28.60
C SER A 202 -15.38 -7.12 -27.79
N GLY A 203 -14.46 -7.96 -28.25
CA GLY A 203 -13.18 -8.25 -27.60
C GLY A 203 -12.14 -7.12 -27.69
N SER A 204 -12.58 -5.87 -27.86
CA SER A 204 -11.68 -4.73 -28.03
C SER A 204 -11.39 -4.02 -26.69
N GLN A 205 -10.15 -3.54 -26.54
CA GLN A 205 -9.71 -2.69 -25.44
C GLN A 205 -9.99 -1.23 -25.81
N ALA A 206 -10.84 -0.51 -25.07
CA ALA A 206 -11.06 0.91 -25.32
C ALA A 206 -10.13 1.82 -24.50
N ALA A 207 -9.90 3.02 -25.02
CA ALA A 207 -9.01 4.01 -24.45
C ALA A 207 -9.66 4.76 -23.26
N ILE A 208 -8.91 4.84 -22.17
CA ILE A 208 -9.20 5.64 -20.97
C ILE A 208 -9.31 7.13 -21.35
N PRO A 209 -10.14 7.96 -20.65
CA PRO A 209 -10.25 9.39 -20.92
C PRO A 209 -8.88 10.08 -21.00
N ARG A 210 -8.67 10.93 -22.02
CA ARG A 210 -7.37 11.53 -22.37
C ARG A 210 -6.73 12.40 -21.28
N ASP A 211 -7.53 12.80 -20.28
CA ASP A 211 -7.12 13.68 -19.18
C ASP A 211 -6.95 12.92 -17.84
N CYS A 212 -6.76 11.59 -17.88
CA CYS A 212 -6.41 10.83 -16.67
C CYS A 212 -4.93 11.01 -16.34
N SER A 213 -4.63 11.38 -15.08
CA SER A 213 -3.27 11.56 -14.59
C SER A 213 -2.50 10.22 -14.54
N TRP A 214 -3.19 9.09 -14.31
CA TRP A 214 -2.58 7.76 -14.22
C TRP A 214 -3.58 6.58 -14.29
N ASP A 215 -3.15 5.43 -14.82
CA ASP A 215 -3.82 4.11 -14.76
C ASP A 215 -2.91 3.10 -14.04
N SER A 216 -3.42 2.55 -12.93
CA SER A 216 -2.65 1.73 -12.01
C SER A 216 -2.54 0.25 -12.40
N ALA A 217 -3.40 -0.22 -13.30
CA ALA A 217 -3.66 -1.65 -13.39
C ALA A 217 -4.00 -2.20 -14.78
N SER A 218 -3.91 -1.42 -15.87
CA SER A 218 -3.86 -2.00 -17.22
C SER A 218 -2.72 -3.02 -17.27
N GLY A 219 -3.06 -4.30 -17.43
CA GLY A 219 -2.09 -5.40 -17.39
C GLY A 219 -1.03 -5.27 -18.48
N ALA A 220 0.15 -4.76 -18.11
CA ALA A 220 1.36 -4.90 -18.91
C ALA A 220 2.58 -4.93 -17.99
N GLY A 221 2.99 -6.12 -17.56
CA GLY A 221 4.36 -6.37 -17.14
C GLY A 221 4.76 -7.79 -17.50
N LYS A 222 5.80 -8.09 -18.29
CA LYS A 222 6.91 -7.34 -18.95
C LYS A 222 7.53 -8.30 -20.02
N PRO A 223 8.43 -7.92 -20.98
CA PRO A 223 9.48 -6.89 -20.87
C PRO A 223 9.48 -5.82 -21.97
N SER A 224 10.22 -4.75 -21.68
CA SER A 224 10.80 -3.74 -22.60
C SER A 224 10.30 -3.74 -24.05
N THR A 225 9.55 -2.70 -24.46
CA THR A 225 9.82 -1.93 -25.71
C THR A 225 8.80 -0.84 -26.02
N ASN A 226 7.54 -0.89 -25.57
CA ASN A 226 6.56 0.13 -25.96
C ASN A 226 5.94 0.87 -24.76
N ARG A 227 6.58 1.96 -24.33
CA ARG A 227 5.89 3.04 -23.61
C ARG A 227 5.21 3.94 -24.64
N VAL A 228 3.88 4.01 -24.64
CA VAL A 228 3.19 5.15 -25.22
C VAL A 228 3.40 6.33 -24.27
N PRO A 229 3.92 7.48 -24.72
CA PRO A 229 4.19 8.60 -23.83
C PRO A 229 2.88 9.30 -23.47
N SER A 230 2.45 9.20 -22.21
CA SER A 230 1.56 10.21 -21.64
C SER A 230 2.39 11.47 -21.41
N ARG A 231 1.94 12.62 -21.95
CA ARG A 231 2.58 13.91 -21.71
C ARG A 231 2.38 14.27 -20.24
N SER A 232 3.36 14.00 -19.40
CA SER A 232 3.42 14.55 -18.05
C SER A 232 3.83 16.02 -18.13
N ARG A 233 2.96 16.92 -17.64
CA ARG A 233 3.45 18.17 -17.06
C ARG A 233 4.09 17.77 -15.73
N GLY A 234 5.42 17.82 -15.67
CA GLY A 234 6.21 17.42 -14.50
C GLY A 234 6.80 16.02 -14.64
N THR A 235 7.97 15.95 -15.29
CA THR A 235 8.81 14.75 -15.23
C THR A 235 9.26 14.52 -13.78
N TRP A 236 8.64 13.56 -13.09
CA TRP A 236 9.21 12.99 -11.89
C TRP A 236 10.45 12.17 -12.30
N ARG A 237 11.64 12.77 -12.17
CA ARG A 237 12.91 12.05 -12.27
C ARG A 237 13.16 11.41 -10.91
N PRO A 238 13.28 10.07 -10.79
CA PRO A 238 13.78 9.48 -9.56
C PRO A 238 15.23 9.95 -9.38
N SER A 239 15.45 10.90 -8.48
CA SER A 239 16.78 11.11 -7.93
C SER A 239 17.13 9.84 -7.18
N VAL A 240 18.00 9.02 -7.76
CA VAL A 240 18.69 7.96 -7.04
C VAL A 240 19.42 8.66 -5.90
N ALA A 241 18.88 8.55 -4.68
CA ALA A 241 19.60 8.95 -3.50
C ALA A 241 20.85 8.06 -3.43
N ARG A 242 22.01 8.63 -3.76
CA ARG A 242 23.28 8.00 -3.40
C ARG A 242 23.28 7.92 -1.89
N LEU A 243 23.21 6.69 -1.37
CA LEU A 243 23.49 6.41 0.04
C LEU A 243 24.88 6.97 0.34
N LEU A 244 24.93 8.12 1.01
CA LEU A 244 26.20 8.63 1.52
C LEU A 244 26.66 7.67 2.63
N PRO A 245 27.95 7.29 2.67
CA PRO A 245 28.45 6.41 3.71
C PRO A 245 28.21 7.06 5.08
N CYS A 246 27.45 6.35 5.92
CA CYS A 246 27.18 6.74 7.29
C CYS A 246 28.51 6.82 8.06
N SER A 247 28.94 8.03 8.41
CA SER A 247 30.07 8.24 9.29
C SER A 247 29.75 7.62 10.65
N ARG A 248 30.48 6.56 11.03
CA ARG A 248 30.38 5.89 12.32
C ARG A 248 30.56 6.92 13.45
N ARG A 249 29.47 7.30 14.13
CA ARG A 249 29.56 7.88 15.48
C ARG A 249 29.73 6.73 16.48
N PRO A 250 30.72 6.78 17.39
CA PRO A 250 30.93 5.72 18.38
C PRO A 250 29.81 5.78 19.43
N GLY A 251 29.00 4.73 19.46
CA GLY A 251 27.80 4.61 20.30
C GLY A 251 26.84 3.59 19.69
N ALA A 252 27.32 2.35 19.51
CA ALA A 252 26.50 1.27 18.97
C ALA A 252 25.45 0.88 20.01
N TYR A 253 24.25 1.43 19.89
CA TYR A 253 23.10 1.01 20.67
C TYR A 253 22.68 -0.39 20.21
N ARG A 254 23.31 -1.43 20.76
CA ARG A 254 22.90 -2.82 20.55
C ARG A 254 21.78 -3.14 21.53
N TRP A 255 20.60 -3.48 21.03
CA TRP A 255 19.49 -3.99 21.84
C TRP A 255 19.10 -5.39 21.37
N ARG A 256 18.68 -6.25 22.31
CA ARG A 256 18.17 -7.59 22.00
C ARG A 256 16.65 -7.62 21.98
N LEU A 257 16.10 -8.39 21.04
CA LEU A 257 14.67 -8.66 20.93
C LEU A 257 14.24 -9.64 22.04
N CYS A 258 13.10 -9.35 22.67
CA CYS A 258 12.45 -10.15 23.69
C CYS A 258 10.99 -10.47 23.29
#